data_AF-A0A961GKP2-F1
#
_entry.id   AF-A0A961GKP2-F1
#
_cell.length_a   1.000
_cell.length_b   1.000
_cell.length_c   1.000
_cell.angle_alpha   90.00
_cell.angle_beta   90.00
_cell.angle_gamma   90.00
#
_symmetry.space_group_name_H-M   'P 1'
#
loop_
_entity.id
_entity.type
_entity.pdbx_description
1 polymer ?
#
loop_
_entity_poly.entity_id
_entity_poly.type
_entity_poly.pdbx_seq_one_letter_code
_entity_poly.pdbx_strand_id
1 'polypeptide(L)'
;EFTSMRTPELIHPEDLPMAAEQALALRAEPGARYRSILRIRHADGRWLWVEIVGRNLLHEPSVQGIVQTLRDISERRRLEEELEHRAHHDGLTGLANRNHFLDQLDAALASDAERLAVLYLDLDGFKAVNDNHGHRCGDQVLR
;
A
#
# COMPACT_ATOMS: atom_id res chain seq x y z
N GLU A 1 -25.86 4.43 4.08
CA GLU A 1 -25.86 5.48 5.12
C GLU A 1 -25.36 4.88 6.43
N PHE A 2 -24.30 5.42 7.02
CA PHE A 2 -23.64 4.89 8.22
C PHE A 2 -24.24 5.43 9.54
N THR A 3 -25.52 5.82 9.53
CA THR A 3 -26.12 6.64 10.60
C THR A 3 -26.45 5.87 11.89
N SER A 4 -26.24 4.55 11.95
CA SER A 4 -26.65 3.72 13.11
C SER A 4 -25.64 2.66 13.58
N MET A 5 -24.47 2.53 12.95
CA MET A 5 -23.42 1.60 13.42
C MET A 5 -22.48 2.32 14.39
N ARG A 6 -22.15 1.67 15.52
CA ARG A 6 -21.18 2.23 16.47
C ARG A 6 -19.80 2.21 15.83
N THR A 7 -19.07 3.31 15.94
CA THR A 7 -17.74 3.53 15.36
C THR A 7 -16.73 2.39 15.56
N PRO A 8 -16.70 1.65 16.70
CA PRO A 8 -15.75 0.55 16.91
C PRO A 8 -16.01 -0.69 16.05
N GLU A 9 -17.26 -0.92 15.62
CA GLU A 9 -17.62 -2.11 14.81
C GLU A 9 -17.19 -1.96 13.34
N LEU A 10 -16.83 -0.74 12.95
CA LEU A 10 -16.40 -0.39 11.60
C LEU A 10 -14.89 -0.35 11.45
N ILE A 11 -14.11 -0.33 12.52
CA ILE A 11 -12.64 -0.19 12.45
C ILE A 11 -11.99 -1.57 12.55
N HIS A 12 -10.98 -1.83 11.72
CA HIS A 12 -10.23 -3.08 11.77
C HIS A 12 -9.58 -3.28 13.16
N PRO A 13 -9.57 -4.51 13.72
CA PRO A 13 -9.09 -4.76 15.08
C PRO A 13 -7.67 -4.23 15.37
N GLU A 14 -6.77 -4.36 14.42
CA GLU A 14 -5.39 -3.86 14.52
C GLU A 14 -5.29 -2.32 14.56
N ASP A 15 -6.30 -1.63 14.03
CA ASP A 15 -6.30 -0.16 13.94
C ASP A 15 -7.05 0.47 15.13
N LEU A 16 -7.75 -0.33 15.95
CA LEU A 16 -8.51 0.13 17.12
C LEU A 16 -7.68 0.91 18.15
N PRO A 17 -6.45 0.48 18.54
CA PRO A 17 -5.67 1.21 19.53
C PRO A 17 -5.34 2.64 19.07
N MET A 18 -4.88 2.78 17.83
CA MET A 18 -4.57 4.07 17.23
C MET A 18 -5.82 4.94 17.08
N ALA A 19 -6.94 4.37 16.62
CA ALA A 19 -8.18 5.10 16.50
C ALA A 19 -8.72 5.61 17.84
N ALA A 20 -8.58 4.82 18.91
CA ALA A 20 -8.99 5.21 20.26
C ALA A 20 -8.15 6.37 20.80
N GLU A 21 -6.82 6.31 20.61
CA GLU A 21 -5.90 7.38 21.01
C GLU A 21 -6.23 8.70 20.29
N GLN A 22 -6.43 8.64 18.97
CA GLN A 22 -6.79 9.81 18.16
C GLN A 22 -8.16 10.39 18.54
N ALA A 23 -9.14 9.53 18.84
CA ALA A 23 -10.45 9.98 19.29
C ALA A 23 -10.39 10.71 20.64
N LEU A 24 -9.53 10.25 21.57
CA LEU A 24 -9.31 10.91 22.85
C LEU A 24 -8.61 12.26 22.65
N ALA A 25 -7.51 12.29 21.88
CA ALA A 25 -6.76 13.51 21.58
C ALA A 25 -7.64 14.58 20.92
N LEU A 26 -8.47 14.18 19.94
CA LEU A 26 -9.38 15.09 19.26
C LEU A 26 -10.39 15.75 20.20
N ARG A 27 -10.91 15.01 21.18
CA ARG A 27 -11.89 15.52 22.15
C ARG A 27 -11.27 16.43 23.20
N ALA A 28 -9.99 16.24 23.50
CA ALA A 28 -9.29 16.98 24.56
C ALA A 28 -9.12 18.47 24.24
N GLU A 29 -8.96 18.82 22.96
CA GLU A 29 -8.67 20.21 22.54
C GLU A 29 -9.75 20.76 21.59
N PRO A 30 -10.43 21.86 21.97
CA PRO A 30 -11.36 22.56 21.07
C PRO A 30 -10.69 22.99 19.77
N GLY A 31 -11.28 22.68 18.63
CA GLY A 31 -10.75 23.08 17.32
C GLY A 31 -9.67 22.17 16.77
N ALA A 32 -9.20 21.18 17.55
CA ALA A 32 -8.21 20.21 17.14
C ALA A 32 -8.58 19.53 15.83
N ARG A 33 -7.54 19.18 15.06
CA ARG A 33 -7.64 18.48 13.79
C ARG A 33 -6.80 17.23 13.83
N TYR A 34 -7.27 16.18 13.17
CA TYR A 34 -6.47 14.99 12.95
C TYR A 34 -6.63 14.50 11.52
N ARG A 35 -5.61 13.79 11.06
CA ARG A 35 -5.62 13.02 9.82
C ARG A 35 -5.14 11.62 10.16
N SER A 36 -5.87 10.61 9.72
CA SER A 36 -5.55 9.21 9.92
C SER A 36 -5.87 8.38 8.69
N ILE A 37 -5.21 7.24 8.56
CA ILE A 37 -5.56 6.22 7.58
C ILE A 37 -5.88 4.97 8.39
N LEU A 38 -7.10 4.48 8.26
CA LEU A 38 -7.62 3.31 8.98
C LEU A 38 -8.28 2.34 7.99
N ARG A 39 -8.30 1.06 8.32
CA ARG A 39 -9.15 0.09 7.64
C ARG A 39 -10.56 0.14 8.21
N ILE A 40 -11.51 0.50 7.35
CA ILE A 40 -12.93 0.59 7.68
C ILE A 40 -13.70 -0.52 6.98
N ARG A 41 -14.61 -1.18 7.72
CA ARG A 41 -15.48 -2.23 7.19
C ARG A 41 -16.57 -1.61 6.34
N HIS A 42 -16.63 -2.02 5.07
CA HIS A 42 -17.70 -1.67 4.17
C HIS A 42 -18.95 -2.55 4.44
N ALA A 43 -20.11 -2.13 3.94
CA ALA A 43 -21.38 -2.82 4.15
C ALA A 43 -21.42 -4.25 3.56
N ASP A 44 -20.64 -4.52 2.52
CA ASP A 44 -20.47 -5.87 1.93
C ASP A 44 -19.48 -6.76 2.71
N GLY A 45 -18.87 -6.23 3.77
CA GLY A 45 -17.92 -6.95 4.62
C GLY A 45 -16.45 -6.79 4.25
N ARG A 46 -16.10 -6.15 3.12
CA ARG A 46 -14.69 -5.91 2.75
C ARG A 46 -14.06 -4.80 3.60
N TRP A 47 -12.74 -4.82 3.71
CA TRP A 47 -11.97 -3.76 4.36
C TRP A 47 -11.54 -2.72 3.33
N LEU A 48 -11.70 -1.44 3.67
CA LEU A 48 -11.29 -0.31 2.85
C LEU A 48 -10.23 0.50 3.59
N TRP A 49 -9.18 0.89 2.88
CA TRP A 49 -8.30 1.94 3.38
C TRP A 49 -9.01 3.27 3.26
N VAL A 50 -9.31 3.90 4.40
CA VAL A 50 -10.01 5.18 4.46
C VAL A 50 -9.12 6.21 5.10
N GLU A 51 -8.91 7.32 4.38
CA GLU A 51 -8.37 8.54 4.96
C GLU A 51 -9.48 9.28 5.68
N ILE A 52 -9.27 9.55 6.97
CA ILE A 52 -10.20 10.28 7.82
C ILE A 52 -9.54 11.58 8.24
N VAL A 53 -10.18 12.70 7.91
CA VAL A 53 -9.84 14.02 8.42
C VAL A 53 -10.97 14.48 9.32
N GLY A 54 -10.68 14.77 10.58
CA GLY A 54 -11.69 15.25 11.51
C GLY A 54 -11.31 16.53 12.23
N ARG A 55 -12.34 17.27 12.64
CA ARG A 55 -12.22 18.51 13.41
C ARG A 55 -13.18 18.51 14.59
N ASN A 56 -12.68 18.88 15.77
CA ASN A 56 -13.51 19.08 16.95
C ASN A 56 -14.18 20.45 16.94
N LEU A 57 -15.49 20.48 16.73
CA LEU A 57 -16.33 21.67 16.73
C LEU A 57 -17.38 21.61 17.85
N LEU A 58 -17.09 20.88 18.94
CA LEU A 58 -17.97 20.80 20.11
C LEU A 58 -18.20 22.17 20.77
N HIS A 59 -17.23 23.07 20.64
CA HIS A 59 -17.28 24.43 21.16
C HIS A 59 -18.02 25.42 20.24
N GLU A 60 -18.24 25.06 18.97
CA GLU A 60 -18.92 25.94 18.01
C GLU A 60 -20.44 25.81 18.17
N PRO A 61 -21.18 26.89 18.51
CA PRO A 61 -22.62 26.83 18.79
C PRO A 61 -23.47 26.32 17.62
N SER A 62 -23.01 26.50 16.38
CA SER A 62 -23.72 26.08 15.17
C SER A 62 -23.52 24.62 14.80
N VAL A 63 -22.50 23.95 15.36
CA VAL A 63 -22.15 22.56 15.02
C VAL A 63 -22.28 21.63 16.22
N GLN A 64 -21.73 22.02 17.36
CA GLN A 64 -21.76 21.28 18.62
C GLN A 64 -21.38 19.79 18.44
N GLY A 65 -20.38 19.51 17.62
CA GLY A 65 -20.06 18.15 17.20
C GLY A 65 -18.66 17.97 16.65
N ILE A 66 -18.33 16.72 16.31
CA ILE A 66 -17.10 16.38 15.60
C ILE A 66 -17.47 16.16 14.15
N VAL A 67 -16.84 16.92 13.25
CA VAL A 67 -17.04 16.76 11.80
C VAL A 67 -15.90 15.91 11.27
N GLN A 68 -16.21 14.86 10.52
CA GLN A 68 -15.24 13.98 9.89
C GLN A 68 -15.54 13.85 8.39
N THR A 69 -14.49 13.93 7.58
CA THR A 69 -14.54 13.59 6.16
C THR A 69 -13.81 12.27 5.97
N LEU A 70 -14.47 11.32 5.31
CA LEU A 70 -13.93 10.00 5.03
C LEU A 70 -13.73 9.90 3.52
N ARG A 71 -12.53 9.50 3.10
CA ARG A 71 -12.19 9.27 1.70
C ARG A 71 -11.65 7.85 1.55
N ASP A 72 -12.33 7.03 0.75
CA ASP A 72 -11.78 5.74 0.32
C ASP A 72 -10.54 6.00 -0.54
N ILE A 73 -9.41 5.44 -0.10
CA ILE A 73 -8.12 5.51 -0.79
C ILE A 73 -7.65 4.11 -1.22
N SER A 74 -8.52 3.10 -1.18
CA SER A 74 -8.16 1.71 -1.47
C SER A 74 -7.63 1.54 -2.91
N GLU A 75 -8.32 2.13 -3.90
CA GLU A 75 -7.87 2.07 -5.29
C GLU A 75 -6.55 2.81 -5.49
N ARG A 76 -6.40 3.98 -4.87
CA ARG A 76 -5.16 4.77 -4.94
C ARG A 76 -3.98 3.97 -4.39
N ARG A 77 -4.13 3.36 -3.20
CA ARG A 77 -3.08 2.52 -2.60
C ARG A 77 -2.76 1.31 -3.46
N ARG A 78 -3.77 0.61 -3.99
CA ARG A 78 -3.56 -0.53 -4.90
C ARG A 78 -2.74 -0.11 -6.13
N LEU A 79 -3.07 1.03 -6.73
CA LEU A 79 -2.32 1.55 -7.89
C LEU A 79 -0.90 1.96 -7.51
N GLU A 80 -0.70 2.61 -6.36
CA GLU A 80 0.62 2.95 -5.84
C GLU A 80 1.47 1.67 -5.63
N GLU A 81 0.91 0.63 -4.99
CA GLU A 81 1.56 -0.67 -4.79
C GLU A 81 1.85 -1.40 -6.11
N GLU A 82 0.94 -1.35 -7.09
CA GLU A 82 1.17 -1.92 -8.43
C GLU A 82 2.28 -1.18 -9.19
N LEU A 83 2.33 0.16 -9.07
CA LEU A 83 3.39 0.96 -9.69
C LEU A 83 4.73 0.68 -9.05
N GLU A 84 4.80 0.59 -7.73
CA GLU A 84 6.00 0.23 -6.98
C GLU A 84 6.48 -1.18 -7.35
N HIS A 85 5.57 -2.15 -7.41
CA HIS A 85 5.90 -3.50 -7.83
C HIS A 85 6.48 -3.52 -9.26
N ARG A 86 5.85 -2.82 -10.22
CA ARG A 86 6.36 -2.72 -11.60
C ARG A 86 7.68 -1.95 -11.70
N ALA A 87 7.94 -0.99 -10.82
CA ALA A 87 9.20 -0.27 -10.79
C ALA A 87 10.38 -1.19 -10.40
N HIS A 88 10.11 -2.26 -9.65
CA HIS A 88 11.13 -3.18 -9.14
C HIS A 88 11.11 -4.59 -9.75
N HIS A 89 10.07 -4.97 -10.50
CA HIS A 89 9.92 -6.31 -11.07
C HIS A 89 9.76 -6.29 -12.59
N ASP A 90 10.25 -7.34 -13.25
CA ASP A 90 10.10 -7.57 -14.67
C ASP A 90 8.67 -8.07 -14.96
N GLY A 91 7.99 -7.41 -15.90
CA GLY A 91 6.58 -7.66 -16.16
C GLY A 91 6.28 -9.02 -16.81
N LEU A 92 7.29 -9.71 -17.36
CA LEU A 92 7.14 -11.00 -17.98
C LEU A 92 7.36 -12.15 -16.99
N THR A 93 8.46 -12.08 -16.24
CA THR A 93 8.92 -13.15 -15.33
C THR A 93 8.44 -12.97 -13.89
N GLY A 94 8.05 -11.76 -13.49
CA GLY A 94 7.74 -11.41 -12.10
C GLY A 94 8.97 -11.36 -11.19
N LEU A 95 10.18 -11.60 -11.71
CA LEU A 95 11.43 -11.51 -10.97
C LEU A 95 11.85 -10.04 -10.78
N ALA A 96 12.81 -9.80 -9.90
CA ALA A 96 13.46 -8.50 -9.78
C ALA A 96 13.94 -8.00 -11.15
N ASN A 97 13.59 -6.79 -11.53
CA ASN A 97 14.09 -6.19 -12.75
C ASN A 97 15.55 -5.73 -12.57
N ARG A 98 16.16 -5.32 -13.68
CA ARG A 98 17.55 -4.86 -13.70
C ARG A 98 17.80 -3.68 -12.74
N ASN A 99 16.87 -2.74 -12.62
CA ASN A 99 17.05 -1.58 -11.75
C ASN A 99 17.10 -2.03 -10.29
N HIS A 100 16.16 -2.89 -9.87
CA HIS A 100 16.14 -3.42 -8.52
C HIS A 100 17.39 -4.26 -8.19
N PHE A 101 17.88 -5.04 -9.17
CA PHE A 101 19.17 -5.74 -9.02
C PHE A 101 20.33 -4.75 -8.80
N LEU A 102 20.41 -3.67 -9.58
CA LEU A 102 21.46 -2.67 -9.44
C LEU A 102 21.37 -1.92 -8.10
N ASP A 103 20.16 -1.55 -7.67
CA ASP A 103 19.94 -0.90 -6.37
C ASP A 103 20.42 -1.80 -5.21
N GLN A 104 20.11 -3.09 -5.26
CA GLN A 104 20.59 -4.06 -4.28
C GLN A 104 22.11 -4.28 -4.36
N LEU A 105 22.69 -4.29 -5.56
CA LEU A 105 24.12 -4.42 -5.78
C LEU A 105 24.87 -3.22 -5.21
N ASP A 106 24.40 -1.99 -5.46
CA ASP A 106 24.99 -0.77 -4.94
C ASP A 106 24.92 -0.72 -3.41
N ALA A 107 23.79 -1.11 -2.82
CA ALA A 107 23.64 -1.21 -1.37
C ALA A 107 24.59 -2.25 -0.76
N ALA A 108 24.76 -3.40 -1.42
CA ALA A 108 25.69 -4.44 -0.97
C ALA A 108 27.15 -3.98 -1.08
N LEU A 109 27.52 -3.28 -2.15
CA LEU A 109 28.86 -2.71 -2.33
C LEU A 109 29.19 -1.58 -1.35
N ALA A 110 28.18 -0.82 -0.92
CA ALA A 110 28.33 0.23 0.08
C ALA A 110 28.39 -0.30 1.53
N SER A 111 28.05 -1.58 1.74
CA SER A 111 28.14 -2.22 3.05
C SER A 111 29.58 -2.65 3.36
N ASP A 112 29.90 -2.82 4.65
CA ASP A 112 31.21 -3.32 5.11
C ASP A 112 31.38 -4.84 4.89
N ALA A 113 30.63 -5.41 3.94
CA ALA A 113 30.70 -6.82 3.62
C ALA A 113 32.07 -7.17 3.03
N GLU A 114 32.81 -8.07 3.70
CA GLU A 114 34.16 -8.42 3.29
C GLU A 114 34.22 -9.15 1.94
N ARG A 115 33.12 -9.77 1.48
CA ARG A 115 33.05 -10.55 0.23
C ARG A 115 31.66 -10.48 -0.39
N LEU A 116 31.61 -10.10 -1.67
CA LEU A 116 30.42 -10.11 -2.50
C LEU A 116 30.70 -10.93 -3.77
N ALA A 117 29.73 -11.72 -4.21
CA ALA A 117 29.80 -12.46 -5.47
C ALA A 117 28.47 -12.29 -6.23
N VAL A 118 28.57 -12.17 -7.55
CA VAL A 118 27.41 -12.13 -8.46
C VAL A 118 27.45 -13.37 -9.33
N LEU A 119 26.37 -14.15 -9.31
CA LEU A 119 26.17 -15.29 -10.21
C LEU A 119 25.34 -14.84 -11.40
N TYR A 120 25.87 -15.05 -12.61
CA TYR A 120 25.15 -14.82 -13.85
C TYR A 120 24.85 -16.17 -14.53
N LEU A 121 23.60 -16.35 -14.92
CA LEU A 121 23.08 -17.56 -15.56
C LEU A 121 22.37 -17.12 -16.84
N ASP A 122 22.73 -17.75 -17.97
CA ASP A 122 22.08 -17.53 -19.26
C ASP A 122 21.24 -18.75 -19.65
N LEU A 123 20.20 -18.54 -20.46
CA LEU A 123 19.31 -19.60 -20.94
C LEU A 123 19.76 -20.08 -22.32
N ASP A 124 20.43 -21.22 -22.36
CA ASP A 124 20.90 -21.83 -23.60
C ASP A 124 19.75 -22.17 -24.56
N GLY A 125 19.93 -21.86 -25.84
CA GLY A 125 18.99 -22.25 -26.90
C GLY A 125 17.66 -21.49 -26.93
N PHE A 126 17.44 -20.52 -26.05
CA PHE A 126 16.17 -19.76 -25.98
C PHE A 126 15.85 -19.03 -27.30
N LYS A 127 16.88 -18.60 -28.04
CA LYS A 127 16.70 -18.01 -29.38
C LYS A 127 16.00 -18.95 -30.35
N ALA A 128 16.31 -20.25 -30.34
CA ALA A 128 15.68 -21.22 -31.23
C ALA A 128 14.20 -21.41 -30.90
N VAL A 129 13.82 -21.32 -29.62
CA VAL A 129 12.41 -21.33 -29.20
C VAL A 129 11.65 -20.15 -29.82
N ASN A 130 12.22 -18.95 -29.73
CA ASN A 130 11.64 -17.75 -30.34
C ASN A 130 11.56 -17.85 -31.88
N ASP A 131 12.62 -18.32 -32.53
CA ASP A 131 12.71 -18.38 -33.98
C ASP A 131 11.74 -19.43 -34.57
N ASN A 132 11.52 -20.57 -33.88
CA ASN A 132 10.66 -21.65 -34.36
C ASN A 132 9.18 -21.53 -33.93
N HIS A 133 8.92 -20.94 -32.76
CA HIS A 133 7.58 -20.93 -32.15
C HIS A 133 7.03 -19.52 -31.88
N GLY A 134 7.82 -18.49 -32.20
CA GLY A 134 7.47 -17.09 -32.02
C GLY A 134 7.61 -16.59 -30.58
N HIS A 135 7.71 -15.27 -30.43
CA HIS A 135 7.95 -14.60 -29.14
C HIS A 135 6.91 -14.92 -28.07
N ARG A 136 5.63 -15.09 -28.42
CA ARG A 136 4.59 -15.44 -27.45
C ARG A 136 4.82 -16.80 -26.78
N CYS A 137 5.43 -17.75 -27.50
CA CYS A 137 5.81 -19.04 -26.93
C CYS A 137 7.04 -18.89 -26.03
N GLY A 138 8.02 -18.08 -26.44
CA GLY A 138 9.16 -17.72 -25.59
C GLY A 138 8.71 -17.08 -24.27
N ASP A 139 7.78 -16.14 -24.31
CA ASP A 139 7.20 -15.51 -23.13
C ASP A 139 6.56 -16.52 -22.17
N GLN A 140 5.93 -17.57 -22.68
CA GLN A 140 5.35 -18.63 -21.85
C GLN A 140 6.39 -19.51 -21.19
N VAL A 141 7.55 -19.71 -21.83
CA VAL A 141 8.67 -20.47 -21.26
C VAL A 141 9.36 -19.69 -20.12
N LEU A 142 9.27 -18.37 -20.14
CA LEU A 142 9.88 -17.48 -19.14
C LEU A 142 8.99 -17.19 -17.92
N ARG A 143 7.70 -17.55 -17.95
CA ARG A 143 6.74 -17.37 -16.85
C ARG A 143 6.73 -18.53 -15.88
#